data_AF-A0A067PIG8-F1
#
_entry.id   AF-A0A067PIG8-F1
#
_cell.length_a   1.000
_cell.length_b   1.000
_cell.length_c   1.000
_cell.angle_alpha   90.00
_cell.angle_beta   90.00
_cell.angle_gamma   90.00
#
_symmetry.space_group_name_H-M   'P 1'
#
loop_
_entity.id
_entity.type
_entity.pdbx_description
1 polymer ?
#
loop_
_entity_poly.entity_id
_entity_poly.type
_entity_poly.pdbx_seq_one_letter_code
_entity_poly.pdbx_strand_id
1 'polypeptide(L)' 'LDWALIGEIGNEIDIKKGLFPPPGANPRQGGKKKSEHHWKLCLALFSDHADYKTAFNRAAKGTAKERQAWSNKIKNRLRK' A
#
# COMPACT_ATOMS: atom_id res chain seq x y z
N LEU A 1 11.71 0.58 -7.80
CA LEU A 1 10.43 0.67 -7.08
C LEU A 1 9.23 0.26 -7.96
N ASP A 2 9.13 0.70 -9.22
CA ASP A 2 7.92 0.44 -10.03
C ASP A 2 7.70 -1.04 -10.37
N TRP A 3 8.75 -1.80 -10.72
CA TRP A 3 8.63 -3.25 -10.93
C TRP A 3 8.27 -4.03 -9.65
N ALA A 4 8.85 -3.64 -8.51
CA ALA A 4 8.50 -4.22 -7.21
C ALA A 4 7.05 -3.91 -6.82
N LEU A 5 6.56 -2.69 -7.12
CA LEU A 5 5.17 -2.29 -6.89
C LEU A 5 4.19 -3.14 -7.70
N ILE A 6 4.47 -3.36 -8.99
CA ILE A 6 3.65 -4.19 -9.88
C ILE A 6 3.67 -5.66 -9.41
N GLY A 7 4.85 -6.17 -9.06
CA GLY A 7 5.00 -7.53 -8.52
C GLY A 7 4.16 -7.74 -7.28
N GLU A 8 4.19 -6.80 -6.34
CA GLU A 8 3.49 -6.93 -5.06
C GLU A 8 1.96 -6.79 -5.21
N ILE A 9 1.51 -5.92 -6.11
CA ILE A 9 0.08 -5.86 -6.50
C ILE A 9 -0.35 -7.16 -7.18
N GLY A 10 0.53 -7.80 -7.95
CA GLY A 10 0.26 -9.07 -8.63
C GLY A 10 0.18 -10.26 -7.67
N ASN A 11 1.06 -10.31 -6.67
CA ASN A 11 1.18 -11.41 -5.71
C ASN A 11 0.07 -11.39 -4.66
N GLU A 12 -0.34 -10.21 -4.16
CA GLU A 12 -1.43 -10.09 -3.19
C GLU A 12 -2.78 -9.85 -3.90
N ILE A 13 -3.53 -10.93 -4.12
CA ILE A 13 -4.87 -10.90 -4.74
C ILE A 13 -5.82 -9.93 -4.01
N ASP A 14 -5.70 -9.82 -2.68
CA ASP A 14 -6.49 -8.86 -1.87
C ASP A 14 -6.13 -7.41 -2.14
N ILE A 15 -4.84 -7.10 -2.34
CA ILE A 15 -4.38 -5.75 -2.69
C ILE A 15 -4.85 -5.42 -4.10
N LYS A 16 -4.75 -6.36 -5.04
CA LYS A 16 -5.25 -6.19 -6.41
C LYS A 16 -6.74 -5.87 -6.44
N LYS A 17 -7.56 -6.69 -5.78
CA LYS A 17 -9.02 -6.50 -5.72
C LYS A 17 -9.42 -5.21 -5.00
N GLY A 18 -8.69 -4.85 -3.93
CA GLY A 18 -8.96 -3.64 -3.16
C GLY A 18 -8.58 -2.34 -3.88
N LEU A 19 -7.50 -2.35 -4.65
CA LEU A 19 -7.02 -1.18 -5.39
C LEU A 19 -7.63 -1.05 -6.79
N PHE A 20 -7.77 -2.18 -7.48
CA PHE A 20 -8.28 -2.30 -8.84
C PHE A 20 -9.49 -3.26 -8.86
N PRO A 21 -10.61 -2.86 -8.24
CA PRO A 21 -11.82 -3.67 -8.28
C PRO A 21 -12.30 -3.85 -9.73
N PRO A 22 -12.89 -5.00 -10.08
CA PRO A 22 -13.44 -5.22 -11.40
C PRO A 22 -14.59 -4.25 -11.69
N PRO A 23 -14.86 -3.96 -12.97
CA PRO A 23 -15.98 -3.10 -13.38
C PRO A 23 -17.30 -3.59 -12.76
N GLY A 24 -18.07 -2.70 -12.14
CA GLY A 24 -19.34 -3.03 -11.48
C GLY A 24 -19.25 -3.49 -10.03
N ALA A 25 -18.05 -3.76 -9.49
CA ALA A 25 -17.89 -4.01 -8.07
C ALA A 25 -18.13 -2.72 -7.26
N ASN A 26 -19.04 -2.76 -6.28
CA ASN A 26 -19.35 -1.60 -5.44
C ASN A 26 -18.34 -1.52 -4.27
N PRO A 27 -17.34 -0.62 -4.31
CA PRO A 27 -16.28 -0.59 -3.31
C PRO A 27 -16.74 -0.02 -1.95
N ARG A 28 -18.00 0.43 -1.86
CA ARG A 28 -18.57 1.07 -0.67
C ARG A 28 -19.21 0.10 0.34
N GLN A 29 -19.39 -1.17 -0.01
CA GLN A 29 -19.95 -2.16 0.92
C GLN A 29 -18.84 -2.84 1.73
N GLY A 30 -18.59 -2.38 2.96
CA GLY A 30 -17.96 -3.16 4.03
C GLY A 30 -16.48 -3.56 3.93
N GLY A 31 -15.82 -3.33 2.78
CA GLY A 31 -14.41 -3.67 2.60
C GLY A 31 -13.43 -2.75 3.32
N LYS A 32 -12.22 -3.26 3.61
CA LYS A 32 -11.10 -2.46 4.13
C LYS A 32 -10.90 -1.20 3.27
N LYS A 33 -10.64 -0.06 3.91
CA LYS A 33 -10.51 1.22 3.20
C LYS A 33 -9.35 1.11 2.20
N LYS A 34 -9.42 1.76 1.04
CA LYS A 34 -8.28 1.84 0.09
C LYS A 34 -6.96 2.25 0.77
N SER A 35 -7.03 3.05 1.82
CA SER A 35 -5.89 3.41 2.68
C SER A 35 -5.20 2.22 3.36
N GLU A 36 -5.95 1.18 3.78
CA GLU A 36 -5.37 -0.05 4.34
C GLU A 36 -4.67 -0.87 3.27
N HIS A 37 -5.20 -0.95 2.05
CA HIS A 37 -4.52 -1.63 0.94
C HIS A 37 -3.23 -0.91 0.54
N HIS A 38 -3.22 0.43 0.54
CA HIS A 38 -1.98 1.20 0.36
C HIS A 38 -0.97 0.95 1.49
N TRP A 39 -1.44 0.80 2.73
CA TRP A 39 -0.56 0.50 3.86
C TRP A 39 0.02 -0.91 3.78
N LYS A 40 -0.79 -1.92 3.37
CA LYS A 40 -0.30 -3.28 3.11
C LYS A 40 0.82 -3.29 2.06
N LEU A 41 0.67 -2.53 0.97
CA LEU A 41 1.74 -2.35 0.00
C LEU A 41 2.99 -1.73 0.60
N CYS A 42 2.84 -0.75 1.49
CA CYS A 42 3.99 -0.17 2.18
C CYS A 42 4.71 -1.21 3.04
N LEU A 43 3.96 -2.05 3.77
CA LEU A 43 4.55 -3.14 4.55
C LEU A 43 5.32 -4.10 3.65
N ALA A 44 4.70 -4.58 2.57
CA ALA A 44 5.34 -5.52 1.67
C ALA A 44 6.59 -4.94 0.96
N LEU A 45 6.53 -3.68 0.54
CA LEU A 45 7.63 -3.03 -0.19
C LEU A 45 8.77 -2.53 0.70
N PHE A 46 8.49 -2.08 1.91
CA PHE A 46 9.46 -1.36 2.73
C PHE A 46 9.86 -2.08 4.02
N SER A 47 9.15 -3.12 4.44
CA SER A 47 9.53 -3.88 5.65
C SER A 47 10.86 -4.61 5.52
N ASP A 48 11.23 -5.01 4.30
CA ASP A 48 12.50 -5.70 4.03
C ASP A 48 13.40 -5.00 2.99
N HIS A 49 13.12 -3.72 2.71
CA HIS A 49 13.93 -2.96 1.76
C HIS A 49 15.25 -2.50 2.38
N ALA A 50 16.38 -2.81 1.73
CA ALA A 50 17.73 -2.49 2.22
C ALA A 50 17.87 -1.04 2.73
N ASP A 51 17.45 -0.05 1.93
CA ASP A 51 17.63 1.36 2.28
C ASP A 51 16.50 1.96 3.15
N TYR A 52 15.28 1.43 3.02
CA TYR A 52 14.09 2.05 3.60
C TYR A 52 13.57 1.35 4.85
N LYS A 53 14.02 0.13 5.15
CA LYS A 53 13.56 -0.69 6.30
C LYS A 53 13.65 0.06 7.62
N THR A 54 14.77 0.68 7.92
CA THR A 54 14.96 1.41 9.19
C THR A 54 14.02 2.59 9.32
N ALA A 55 13.92 3.42 8.27
CA ALA A 55 13.05 4.60 8.24
C ALA A 55 11.56 4.22 8.27
N PHE A 56 11.19 3.17 7.53
CA PHE A 56 9.83 2.67 7.48
C PHE A 56 9.42 2.02 8.80
N ASN A 57 10.28 1.21 9.43
CA ASN A 57 9.99 0.61 10.73
C ASN A 57 9.79 1.65 11.83
N ARG A 58 10.53 2.76 11.78
CA ARG A 58 10.30 3.91 12.68
C ARG A 58 8.91 4.49 12.46
N ALA A 59 8.52 4.75 11.22
CA ALA A 59 7.19 5.28 10.90
C ALA A 59 6.06 4.28 11.21
N ALA A 60 6.30 2.98 11.04
CA ALA A 60 5.36 1.92 11.36
C ALA A 60 5.09 1.83 12.87
N LYS A 61 6.09 2.11 13.72
CA LYS A 61 5.93 2.22 15.17
C LYS A 61 5.48 3.60 15.63
N GLY A 62 5.59 4.60 14.77
CA GLY A 62 5.21 5.99 15.03
C GLY A 62 3.71 6.25 14.94
N THR A 63 3.39 7.53 14.80
CA THR A 63 2.03 8.09 14.76
C THR A 63 1.27 7.71 13.48
N ALA A 64 -0.06 7.80 13.53
CA ALA A 64 -0.92 7.61 12.36
C ALA A 64 -0.55 8.55 11.20
N LYS A 65 -0.09 9.77 11.50
CA LYS A 65 0.35 10.76 10.50
C LYS A 65 1.60 10.31 9.76
N GLU A 66 2.57 9.73 10.46
CA GLU A 66 3.80 9.19 9.85
C GLU A 66 3.47 8.01 8.94
N ARG A 67 2.62 7.08 9.39
CA ARG A 67 2.14 5.96 8.54
C ARG A 67 1.42 6.47 7.29
N GLN A 68 0.60 7.51 7.45
CA GLN A 68 -0.17 8.08 6.35
C GLN A 68 0.73 8.75 5.28
N ALA A 69 1.87 9.33 5.67
CA ALA A 69 2.84 9.86 4.71
C ALA A 69 3.38 8.78 3.77
N TRP A 70 3.67 7.59 4.29
CA TRP A 70 4.10 6.44 3.48
C TRP A 70 2.98 5.91 2.58
N SER A 71 1.77 5.74 3.12
CA SER A 71 0.61 5.35 2.30
C SER A 71 0.32 6.34 1.17
N ASN A 72 0.50 7.64 1.42
CA ASN A 72 0.33 8.68 0.40
C ASN A 72 1.42 8.61 -0.68
N LYS A 73 2.65 8.23 -0.34
CA LYS A 73 3.74 8.04 -1.32
C LYS A 73 3.35 6.98 -2.37
N ILE A 74 2.82 5.84 -1.92
CA ILE A 74 2.33 4.78 -2.81
C ILE A 74 1.08 5.23 -3.58
N LYS A 75 0.08 5.81 -2.90
CA LYS A 75 -1.13 6.33 -3.54
C LYS A 75 -0.82 7.32 -4.67
N ASN A 76 0.10 8.25 -4.44
CA ASN A 76 0.49 9.25 -5.44
C ASN A 76 1.26 8.63 -6.61
N ARG A 77 2.02 7.55 -6.36
CA ARG A 77 2.70 6.79 -7.41
C ARG A 77 1.71 6.02 -8.29
N LEU A 78 0.66 5.44 -7.70
CA LEU A 78 -0.39 4.72 -8.43
C LEU A 78 -1.32 5.64 -9.26
N ARG A 79 -1.37 6.93 -8.93
CA ARG A 79 -2.19 7.93 -9.65
C ARG A 79 -1.44 8.57 -10.82
N LYS A 80 -0.14 8.31 -10.95
CA LYS A 80 0.73 8.87 -11.98
C LYS A 80 0.85 7.88 -13.13
#